data_AF-A0A0C3PTC4-F1
#
_entry.id   AF-A0A0C3PTC4-F1
#
_cell.length_a   1.000
_cell.length_b   1.000
_cell.length_c   1.000
_cell.angle_alpha   90.00
_cell.angle_beta   90.00
_cell.angle_gamma   90.00
#
_symmetry.space_group_name_H-M   'P 1'
#
loop_
_entity.id
_entity.type
_entity.pdbx_description
1 polymer ?
#
loop_
_entity_poly.entity_id
_entity_poly.type
_entity_poly.pdbx_seq_one_letter_code
_entity_poly.pdbx_strand_id
1 'polypeptide(L)' 'MLTRCTARSLASPARLFSTSAARHTKVAVLGAGGGIGQPLSLLLKADPLVSSLSLYDIRGAPGVAADVQLTGV' A
#
# COMPACT_ATOMS: atom_id res chain seq x y z
N MET A 1 6.59 57.23 30.13
CA MET A 1 5.86 56.00 29.78
C MET A 1 6.06 55.72 28.29
N LEU A 2 6.92 54.78 27.90
CA LEU A 2 6.80 54.01 26.65
C LEU A 2 7.69 52.76 26.78
N THR A 3 7.04 51.61 26.69
CA THR A 3 7.49 50.32 27.21
C THR A 3 8.15 49.49 26.12
N ARG A 4 9.33 48.95 26.45
CA ARG A 4 10.04 47.77 25.91
C ARG A 4 9.52 47.14 24.60
N CYS A 5 10.38 47.16 23.59
CA CYS A 5 10.27 46.37 22.36
C CYS A 5 10.33 44.86 22.70
N THR A 6 9.23 44.14 22.53
CA THR A 6 9.18 42.67 22.69
C THR A 6 9.71 41.99 21.43
N ALA A 7 11.02 41.74 21.38
CA ALA A 7 11.60 40.82 20.41
C ALA A 7 11.43 39.38 20.90
N ARG A 8 10.65 38.58 20.15
CA ARG A 8 10.94 37.17 19.79
C ARG A 8 9.71 36.61 19.07
N SER A 9 9.72 36.74 17.75
CA SER A 9 8.98 35.83 16.89
C SER A 9 9.57 34.43 17.12
N LEU A 10 8.88 33.62 17.93
CA LEU A 10 9.11 32.18 17.99
C LEU A 10 8.46 31.58 16.74
N ALA A 11 9.08 31.81 15.58
CA ALA A 11 8.85 30.94 14.44
C ALA A 11 9.41 29.57 14.85
N SER A 12 8.54 28.73 15.41
CA SER A 12 8.85 27.32 15.58
C SER A 12 9.30 26.81 14.22
N PRO A 13 10.53 26.31 14.06
CA PRO A 13 10.90 25.64 12.82
C PRO A 13 10.04 24.38 12.78
N ALA A 14 8.89 24.46 12.11
CA ALA A 14 8.17 23.28 11.69
C ALA A 14 9.18 22.49 10.86
N ARG A 15 9.68 21.38 11.42
CA ARG A 15 10.57 20.47 10.70
C ARG A 15 9.85 20.14 9.39
N LEU A 16 10.37 20.67 8.29
CA LEU A 16 9.94 20.33 6.95
C LEU A 16 10.36 18.88 6.73
N PHE A 17 9.55 17.95 7.23
CA PHE A 17 9.72 16.54 6.96
C PHE A 17 9.56 16.35 5.46
N SER A 18 10.66 15.96 4.81
CA SER A 18 10.62 15.50 3.43
C SER A 18 9.84 14.19 3.39
N THR A 19 8.53 14.26 3.17
CA THR A 19 7.70 13.09 2.94
C THR A 19 7.91 12.64 1.51
N SER A 20 8.74 11.61 1.31
CA SER A 20 8.79 10.91 0.02
C SER A 20 7.42 10.30 -0.28
N ALA A 21 7.04 10.26 -1.57
CA ALA A 21 5.77 9.68 -1.98
C ALA A 21 5.67 8.21 -1.50
N ALA A 22 4.54 7.85 -0.90
CA ALA A 22 4.27 6.48 -0.50
C ALA A 22 4.30 5.57 -1.74
N ARG A 23 5.07 4.48 -1.69
CA ARG A 23 5.14 3.52 -2.80
C ARG A 23 3.96 2.57 -2.73
N HIS A 24 2.91 2.88 -3.48
CA HIS A 24 1.78 1.97 -3.70
C HIS A 24 2.09 1.02 -4.85
N THR A 25 2.66 -0.15 -4.55
CA THR A 25 2.92 -1.15 -5.59
C THR A 25 1.63 -1.91 -5.92
N LYS A 26 1.24 -1.90 -7.20
CA LYS A 26 0.06 -2.59 -7.70
C LYS A 26 0.52 -3.75 -8.58
N VAL A 27 0.01 -4.93 -8.34
CA VAL A 27 0.43 -6.16 -9.00
C VAL A 27 -0.78 -6.84 -9.64
N ALA A 28 -0.58 -7.36 -10.85
CA ALA A 28 -1.57 -8.18 -11.53
C ALA A 28 -0.97 -9.54 -11.90
N VAL A 29 -1.71 -10.62 -11.64
CA VAL A 29 -1.32 -11.99 -11.99
C VAL A 29 -2.23 -12.49 -13.11
N LEU A 30 -1.64 -12.85 -14.25
CA LEU A 30 -2.34 -13.49 -15.36
C LEU A 30 -2.16 -15.01 -15.24
N GLY A 31 -3.26 -15.76 -15.26
CA GLY A 31 -3.25 -17.20 -15.00
C GLY A 31 -3.36 -17.56 -13.52
N ALA A 32 -4.04 -16.73 -12.72
CA ALA A 32 -4.19 -16.94 -11.27
C ALA A 32 -4.90 -18.26 -10.91
N GLY A 33 -5.68 -18.83 -11.83
CA GLY A 33 -6.37 -20.11 -11.70
C GLY A 33 -5.49 -21.35 -11.92
N GLY A 34 -4.26 -21.17 -12.43
CA GLY A 34 -3.34 -22.28 -12.67
C GLY A 34 -2.66 -22.77 -11.40
N GLY A 35 -2.08 -23.97 -11.44
CA GLY A 35 -1.40 -24.59 -10.29
C GLY A 35 -0.22 -23.79 -9.73
N ILE A 36 0.34 -22.86 -10.51
CA ILE A 36 1.37 -21.90 -10.05
C ILE A 36 0.76 -20.55 -9.67
N GLY A 37 -0.24 -20.09 -10.42
CA GLY A 37 -0.91 -18.82 -10.18
C GLY A 37 -1.58 -18.75 -8.82
N GLN A 38 -2.17 -19.86 -8.36
CA GLN A 38 -2.80 -19.97 -7.04
C GLN A 38 -1.82 -19.72 -5.87
N PRO A 39 -0.74 -20.51 -5.70
CA PRO A 39 0.20 -20.29 -4.60
C PRO A 39 0.94 -18.95 -4.72
N LEU A 40 1.24 -18.50 -5.94
CA LEU A 40 1.87 -17.19 -6.17
C LEU A 40 0.95 -16.05 -5.69
N SER A 41 -0.35 -16.12 -6.03
CA SER A 41 -1.33 -15.10 -5.64
C SER A 41 -1.48 -14.99 -4.11
N LEU A 42 -1.41 -16.13 -3.42
CA LEU A 42 -1.45 -16.17 -1.96
C LEU A 42 -0.19 -15.54 -1.33
N LEU A 43 0.99 -15.82 -1.89
CA LEU A 43 2.25 -15.21 -1.44
C LEU A 43 2.24 -13.68 -1.66
N LEU A 44 1.78 -13.21 -2.82
CA LEU A 44 1.68 -11.76 -3.08
C LEU A 44 0.64 -11.06 -2.22
N LYS A 45 -0.41 -11.75 -1.79
CA LYS A 45 -1.41 -11.21 -0.87
C LYS A 45 -0.83 -10.96 0.53
N ALA A 46 0.12 -11.79 0.96
CA ALA A 46 0.81 -11.67 2.24
C ALA A 46 2.02 -10.73 2.20
N ASP A 47 2.45 -10.28 1.02
CA ASP A 47 3.60 -9.38 0.87
C ASP A 47 3.22 -7.95 1.28
N PRO A 48 3.85 -7.38 2.34
CA PRO A 48 3.54 -6.03 2.81
C PRO A 48 3.90 -4.93 1.80
N LEU A 49 4.71 -5.24 0.78
CA LEU A 49 5.03 -4.29 -0.28
C LEU A 49 3.89 -4.15 -1.28
N VAL A 50 3.00 -5.14 -1.40
CA VAL A 50 1.90 -5.18 -2.38
C VAL A 50 0.69 -4.44 -1.83
N SER A 51 0.45 -3.24 -2.35
CA SER A 51 -0.69 -2.41 -1.95
C SER A 51 -2.00 -2.80 -2.63
N SER A 52 -1.94 -3.46 -3.78
CA SER A 52 -3.13 -3.97 -4.48
C SER A 52 -2.75 -5.15 -5.36
N LEU A 53 -3.55 -6.21 -5.31
CA LEU A 53 -3.37 -7.42 -6.10
C LEU A 53 -4.62 -7.65 -6.96
N SER A 54 -4.44 -7.80 -8.28
CA SER A 54 -5.50 -8.13 -9.24
C SER A 54 -5.23 -9.49 -9.86
N LEU A 55 -6.25 -10.36 -9.90
CA LEU A 55 -6.11 -11.72 -10.41
C LEU A 55 -6.94 -11.90 -11.68
N TYR A 56 -6.31 -12.39 -12.74
CA TYR A 56 -6.96 -12.67 -14.01
C TYR A 56 -6.74 -14.12 -14.41
N ASP A 57 -7.79 -14.77 -14.87
CA ASP A 57 -7.73 -16.11 -15.43
C ASP A 57 -8.86 -16.31 -16.45
N ILE A 58 -8.57 -17.05 -17.52
CA ILE A 58 -9.52 -17.31 -18.62
C ILE A 58 -10.55 -18.38 -18.28
N ARG A 59 -10.24 -19.31 -17.35
CA ARG A 59 -11.07 -20.49 -17.04
C ARG A 59 -11.54 -20.55 -15.59
N GLY A 60 -11.04 -19.71 -14.67
CA GLY A 60 -11.35 -19.90 -13.24
C GLY A 60 -11.04 -18.74 -12.29
N ALA A 61 -11.19 -17.48 -12.69
CA ALA A 61 -10.97 -16.33 -11.79
C ALA A 61 -11.85 -16.31 -10.51
N PRO A 62 -13.13 -16.75 -10.50
CA PRO A 62 -13.99 -16.59 -9.32
C PRO A 62 -13.57 -17.44 -8.12
N GLY A 63 -13.15 -18.69 -8.34
CA GLY A 63 -12.83 -19.62 -7.25
C GLY A 63 -11.53 -19.28 -6.51
N VAL A 64 -10.54 -18.75 -7.23
CA VAL A 64 -9.26 -18.33 -6.64
C VAL A 64 -9.38 -16.98 -5.94
N ALA A 65 -10.16 -16.05 -6.50
CA ALA A 65 -10.43 -14.78 -5.82
C ALA A 65 -11.13 -15.00 -4.47
N ALA A 66 -12.08 -15.95 -4.39
CA ALA A 66 -12.76 -16.29 -3.14
C ALA A 66 -11.82 -16.85 -2.06
N ASP A 67 -10.86 -17.70 -2.44
CA ASP A 67 -9.87 -18.29 -1.52
C ASP A 67 -8.89 -17.22 -0.99
N VAL A 68 -8.40 -16.33 -1.87
CA VAL A 68 -7.49 -15.23 -1.49
C VAL A 68 -8.22 -14.10 -0.73
N GLN A 69 -9.55 -13.98 -0.86
CA GLN A 69 -10.37 -13.04 -0.11
C GLN A 69 -10.68 -13.50 1.32
N LEU A 70 -10.66 -14.81 1.59
CA LEU A 70 -11.05 -15.36 2.89
C LEU A 70 -9.99 -15.17 3.99
N THR A 71 -8.74 -14.90 3.60
CA THR A 71 -7.63 -14.70 4.52
C THR A 71 -7.54 -13.22 4.89
N GLY A 72 -8.34 -12.82 5.89
CA GLY A 72 -8.26 -11.51 6.51
C GLY A 72 -6.91 -11.34 7.23
N VAL A 73 -6.10 -10.43 6.68
CA VAL A 73 -4.97 -9.78 7.34
C VAL A 73 -5.09 -8.28 7.14
#